data_AF-A0AB38U626-F1
#
_entry.id   AF-A0AB38U626-F1
#
_cell.length_a   1.000
_cell.length_b   1.000
_cell.length_c   1.000
_cell.angle_alpha   90.00
_cell.angle_beta   90.00
_cell.angle_gamma   90.00
#
_symmetry.space_group_name_H-M   'P 1'
#
loop_
_entity.id
_entity.type
_entity.pdbx_description
1 polymer ?
#
loop_
_entity_poly.entity_id
_entity_poly.type
_entity_poly.pdbx_seq_one_letter_code
_entity_poly.pdbx_strand_id
1 'polypeptide(L)'
;MKSKRQTHKDIAAAVGQRRLDVPVAFSRALQARVDYSTAICATDEGSVARDELLKRARYGARDLGRDLVLVGAHDLQCPQLFVDVPMLQVAFESEVLLTKVDQARDAAELADALESVDAEMAQERAADERRTKVKAAIAAGDWAALDLPTPEVFVKLLAAGESAEADGHTFDYIKGEGLWCTNPYGVDAYFGESIPSIDYARELLTSVASGTIFGDTPPGSD
;
A
#
# COMPACT_ATOMS: atom_id res chain seq x y z
N MET A 1 42.62 7.65 -27.30
CA MET A 1 41.39 8.34 -27.77
C MET A 1 40.35 8.27 -26.66
N LYS A 2 40.16 9.34 -25.88
CA LYS A 2 39.16 9.39 -24.81
C LYS A 2 38.06 10.37 -25.24
N SER A 3 36.88 9.82 -25.53
CA SER A 3 35.65 10.56 -25.81
C SER A 3 35.21 11.30 -24.54
N LYS A 4 35.19 12.63 -24.59
CA LYS A 4 34.60 13.46 -23.53
C LYS A 4 33.09 13.51 -23.81
N ARG A 5 32.32 12.83 -22.96
CA ARG A 5 30.85 12.94 -22.89
C ARG A 5 30.49 14.42 -22.68
N GLN A 6 29.79 15.00 -23.66
CA GLN A 6 29.07 16.25 -23.47
C GLN A 6 28.02 16.04 -22.38
N THR A 7 28.13 16.82 -21.32
CA THR A 7 27.20 16.83 -20.19
C THR A 7 25.96 17.64 -20.55
N HIS A 8 24.79 17.23 -20.03
CA HIS A 8 23.47 17.85 -20.19
C HIS A 8 23.42 19.39 -20.07
N LYS A 9 24.39 20.01 -19.39
CA LYS A 9 24.52 21.47 -19.27
C LYS A 9 24.84 22.16 -20.60
N ASP A 10 25.54 21.50 -21.52
CA ASP A 10 25.93 22.10 -22.81
C ASP A 10 24.74 22.16 -23.79
N ILE A 11 23.78 21.23 -23.66
CA ILE A 11 22.52 21.24 -24.42
C ILE A 11 21.61 22.36 -23.92
N ALA A 12 21.57 22.59 -22.60
CA ALA A 12 20.79 23.67 -22.00
C ALA A 12 21.27 25.07 -22.43
N ALA A 13 22.58 25.26 -22.62
CA ALA A 13 23.15 26.52 -23.09
C ALA A 13 22.85 26.80 -24.58
N ALA A 14 22.83 25.77 -25.42
CA ALA A 14 22.52 25.91 -26.85
C ALA A 14 21.03 26.22 -27.13
N VAL A 15 20.14 25.85 -26.21
CA VAL A 15 18.69 26.17 -26.28
C VAL A 15 18.39 27.60 -25.81
N GLY A 16 19.35 28.27 -25.15
CA GLY A 16 19.22 29.58 -24.53
C GLY A 16 19.18 30.82 -25.45
N GLN A 17 18.90 30.67 -26.75
CA GLN A 17 18.81 31.81 -27.68
C GLN A 17 17.48 31.87 -28.46
N ARG A 18 16.36 31.45 -27.87
CA ARG A 18 15.03 31.77 -28.41
C ARG A 18 14.28 32.68 -27.43
N ARG A 19 14.08 33.94 -27.87
CA ARG A 19 13.19 34.99 -27.34
C ARG A 19 12.51 34.66 -26.00
N LEU A 20 13.03 35.23 -24.92
CA LEU A 20 12.74 34.86 -23.53
C LEU A 20 11.41 35.36 -22.92
N ASP A 21 10.51 36.00 -23.69
CA ASP A 21 9.30 36.62 -23.12
C ASP A 21 7.97 35.99 -23.58
N VAL A 22 8.01 34.79 -24.15
CA VAL A 22 6.77 34.09 -24.55
C VAL A 22 6.59 32.84 -23.70
N PRO A 23 5.50 32.73 -22.91
CA PRO A 23 5.19 31.52 -22.16
C PRO A 23 5.19 30.29 -23.06
N VAL A 24 5.84 29.20 -22.62
CA VAL A 24 5.96 27.95 -23.41
C VAL A 24 4.58 27.43 -23.86
N ALA A 25 3.57 27.55 -22.99
CA ALA A 25 2.18 27.21 -23.32
C ALA A 25 1.63 28.03 -24.50
N PHE A 26 1.90 29.34 -24.53
CA PHE A 26 1.51 30.20 -25.65
C PHE A 26 2.23 29.80 -26.93
N SER A 27 3.55 29.55 -26.89
CA SER A 27 4.28 29.13 -28.09
C SER A 27 3.75 27.81 -28.67
N ARG A 28 3.38 26.85 -27.80
CA ARG A 28 2.78 25.58 -28.23
C ARG A 28 1.39 25.76 -28.81
N ALA A 29 0.56 26.61 -28.18
CA ALA A 29 -0.75 26.96 -28.70
C ALA A 29 -0.65 27.65 -30.08
N LEU A 30 0.30 28.58 -30.23
CA LEU A 30 0.57 29.25 -31.49
C LEU A 30 1.02 28.27 -32.57
N GLN A 31 1.92 27.32 -32.25
CA GLN A 31 2.37 26.33 -33.22
C GLN A 31 1.22 25.45 -33.72
N ALA A 32 0.38 24.93 -32.82
CA ALA A 32 -0.79 24.13 -33.20
C ALA A 32 -1.77 24.92 -34.09
N ARG A 33 -1.97 26.21 -33.77
CA ARG A 33 -2.79 27.11 -34.57
C ARG A 33 -2.19 27.35 -35.97
N VAL A 34 -0.88 27.59 -36.06
CA VAL A 34 -0.17 27.76 -37.33
C VAL A 34 -0.27 26.51 -38.19
N ASP A 35 -0.08 25.32 -37.60
CA ASP A 35 -0.20 24.05 -38.32
C ASP A 35 -1.62 23.87 -38.89
N TYR A 36 -2.66 24.18 -38.10
CA TYR A 36 -4.04 24.17 -38.56
C TYR A 36 -4.27 25.15 -39.71
N SER A 37 -3.88 26.43 -39.55
CA SER A 37 -4.07 27.44 -40.58
C SER A 37 -3.31 27.09 -41.87
N THR A 38 -2.13 26.50 -41.76
CA THR A 38 -1.34 26.04 -42.92
C THR A 38 -2.06 24.90 -43.65
N ALA A 39 -2.64 23.94 -42.91
CA ALA A 39 -3.46 22.89 -43.51
C ALA A 39 -4.66 23.47 -44.28
N ILE A 40 -5.36 24.43 -43.70
CA ILE A 40 -6.58 24.96 -44.32
C ILE A 40 -6.28 25.85 -45.52
N CYS A 41 -5.26 26.70 -45.44
CA CYS A 41 -5.04 27.78 -46.40
C CYS A 41 -3.95 27.48 -47.45
N ALA A 42 -3.03 26.56 -47.18
CA ALA A 42 -1.82 26.37 -48.00
C ALA A 42 -1.65 24.95 -48.54
N THR A 43 -2.66 24.07 -48.37
CA THR A 43 -2.62 22.70 -48.88
C THR A 43 -3.95 22.31 -49.52
N ASP A 44 -3.87 21.42 -50.52
CA ASP A 44 -5.05 20.91 -51.21
C ASP A 44 -5.90 20.05 -50.28
N GLU A 45 -7.21 20.17 -50.43
CA GLU A 45 -8.18 19.37 -49.70
C GLU A 45 -7.98 17.88 -49.98
N GLY A 46 -7.93 17.05 -48.93
CA GLY A 46 -7.67 15.61 -49.04
C GLY A 46 -6.21 15.22 -49.33
N SER A 47 -5.27 16.18 -49.39
CA SER A 47 -3.86 15.86 -49.54
C SER A 47 -3.25 15.27 -48.26
N VAL A 48 -2.26 14.38 -48.42
CA VAL A 48 -1.51 13.81 -47.30
C VAL A 48 -0.86 14.91 -46.44
N ALA A 49 -0.35 15.96 -47.09
CA ALA A 49 0.25 17.10 -46.40
C ALA A 49 -0.75 17.84 -45.49
N ARG A 50 -2.00 18.00 -45.95
CA ARG A 50 -3.09 18.57 -45.15
C ARG A 50 -3.37 17.71 -43.93
N ASP A 51 -3.51 16.39 -44.13
CA ASP A 51 -3.84 15.45 -43.05
C ASP A 51 -2.74 15.41 -41.99
N GLU A 52 -1.47 15.43 -42.38
CA GLU A 52 -0.33 15.47 -41.46
C GLU A 52 -0.32 16.74 -40.60
N LEU A 53 -0.60 17.90 -41.21
CA LEU A 53 -0.68 19.18 -40.50
C LEU A 53 -1.87 19.22 -39.55
N LEU A 54 -3.06 18.77 -39.98
CA LEU A 54 -4.24 18.69 -39.11
C LEU A 54 -4.02 17.73 -37.94
N LYS A 55 -3.37 16.60 -38.21
CA LYS A 55 -2.98 15.62 -37.17
C LYS A 55 -2.02 16.27 -36.17
N ARG A 56 -0.97 16.94 -36.63
CA ARG A 56 0.01 17.62 -35.78
C ARG A 56 -0.63 18.72 -34.93
N ALA A 57 -1.49 19.54 -35.53
CA ALA A 57 -2.22 20.59 -34.82
C ALA A 57 -3.07 20.01 -33.68
N ARG A 58 -3.81 18.92 -33.97
CA ARG A 58 -4.64 18.22 -32.98
C ARG A 58 -3.82 17.63 -31.83
N TYR A 59 -2.71 16.95 -32.13
CA TYR A 59 -1.83 16.42 -31.08
C TYR A 59 -1.18 17.54 -30.28
N GLY A 60 -0.75 18.63 -30.91
CA GLY A 60 -0.20 19.78 -30.20
C GLY A 60 -1.17 20.39 -29.20
N ALA A 61 -2.47 20.47 -29.54
CA ALA A 61 -3.52 20.93 -28.63
C ALA A 61 -3.76 19.93 -27.48
N ARG A 62 -3.78 18.62 -27.77
CA ARG A 62 -3.87 17.56 -26.74
C ARG A 62 -2.70 17.62 -25.76
N ASP A 63 -1.48 17.53 -26.28
CA ASP A 63 -0.27 17.47 -25.47
C ASP A 63 -0.15 18.72 -24.58
N LEU A 64 -0.58 19.89 -25.07
CA LEU A 64 -0.63 21.09 -24.24
C LEU A 64 -1.63 20.93 -23.08
N GLY A 65 -2.84 20.45 -23.35
CA GLY A 65 -3.86 20.21 -22.31
C GLY A 65 -3.39 19.20 -21.26
N ARG A 66 -2.83 18.08 -21.71
CA ARG A 66 -2.23 17.06 -20.84
C ARG A 66 -1.13 17.63 -19.96
N ASP A 67 -0.15 18.30 -20.56
CA ASP A 67 1.02 18.77 -19.83
C ASP A 67 0.67 19.83 -18.79
N LEU A 68 -0.28 20.73 -19.09
CA LEU A 68 -0.75 21.72 -18.13
C LEU A 68 -1.36 21.08 -16.87
N VAL A 69 -2.11 19.98 -17.04
CA VAL A 69 -2.65 19.21 -15.91
C VAL A 69 -1.52 18.52 -15.14
N LEU A 70 -0.58 17.88 -15.83
CA LEU A 70 0.52 17.16 -15.19
C LEU A 70 1.48 18.06 -14.40
N VAL A 71 1.72 19.30 -14.85
CA VAL A 71 2.54 20.27 -14.11
C VAL A 71 1.76 21.03 -13.04
N GLY A 72 0.47 20.77 -12.87
CA GLY A 72 -0.38 21.44 -11.89
C GLY A 72 -0.61 22.91 -12.19
N ALA A 73 -0.71 23.29 -13.47
CA ALA A 73 -0.97 24.68 -13.85
C ALA A 73 -2.29 25.17 -13.26
N HIS A 74 -2.30 26.40 -12.71
CA HIS A 74 -3.49 27.00 -12.12
C HIS A 74 -4.54 27.39 -13.16
N ASP A 75 -4.12 27.77 -14.36
CA ASP A 75 -5.01 28.10 -15.47
C ASP A 75 -5.04 26.95 -16.48
N LEU A 76 -6.23 26.36 -16.61
CA LEU A 76 -6.54 25.26 -17.51
C LEU A 76 -7.62 25.65 -18.52
N GLN A 77 -7.88 26.95 -18.69
CA GLN A 77 -8.79 27.44 -19.70
C GLN A 77 -8.24 27.16 -21.11
N CYS A 78 -9.14 26.93 -22.05
CA CYS A 78 -8.77 26.76 -23.45
C CYS A 78 -8.02 28.01 -23.95
N PRO A 79 -6.82 27.88 -24.53
CA PRO A 79 -6.11 29.01 -25.10
C PRO A 79 -6.97 29.76 -26.12
N GLN A 80 -6.96 31.10 -26.07
CA GLN A 80 -7.74 31.95 -26.98
C GLN A 80 -7.46 31.66 -28.46
N LEU A 81 -6.25 31.16 -28.78
CA LEU A 81 -5.85 30.75 -30.13
C LEU A 81 -6.60 29.52 -30.67
N PHE A 82 -7.33 28.80 -29.83
CA PHE A 82 -8.09 27.60 -30.19
C PHE A 82 -9.60 27.82 -30.23
N VAL A 83 -10.11 28.89 -29.61
CA VAL A 83 -11.55 29.10 -29.36
C VAL A 83 -12.38 29.12 -30.65
N ASP A 84 -11.81 29.61 -31.75
CA ASP A 84 -12.48 29.66 -33.06
C ASP A 84 -12.20 28.43 -33.93
N VAL A 85 -11.47 27.44 -33.42
CA VAL A 85 -11.17 26.17 -34.11
C VAL A 85 -11.72 25.00 -33.29
N PRO A 86 -12.95 24.56 -33.58
CA PRO A 86 -13.60 23.49 -32.81
C PRO A 86 -12.73 22.23 -32.65
N MET A 87 -11.98 21.84 -33.68
CA MET A 87 -11.07 20.68 -33.60
C MET A 87 -9.97 20.86 -32.55
N LEU A 88 -9.37 22.05 -32.43
CA LEU A 88 -8.28 22.29 -31.47
C LEU A 88 -8.83 22.51 -30.06
N GLN A 89 -9.94 23.24 -29.95
CA GLN A 89 -10.64 23.42 -28.67
C GLN A 89 -11.03 22.07 -28.07
N VAL A 90 -11.76 21.24 -28.82
CA VAL A 90 -12.22 19.93 -28.33
C VAL A 90 -11.03 19.03 -27.98
N ALA A 91 -9.96 19.05 -28.79
CA ALA A 91 -8.76 18.27 -28.53
C ALA A 91 -8.08 18.68 -27.21
N PHE A 92 -7.95 19.97 -26.94
CA PHE A 92 -7.40 20.49 -25.70
C PHE A 92 -8.30 20.17 -24.49
N GLU A 93 -9.57 20.54 -24.55
CA GLU A 93 -10.51 20.41 -23.42
C GLU A 93 -10.75 18.95 -23.04
N SER A 94 -10.87 18.06 -24.03
CA SER A 94 -11.02 16.63 -23.79
C SER A 94 -9.79 16.04 -23.10
N GLU A 95 -8.59 16.45 -23.51
CA GLU A 95 -7.36 15.93 -22.91
C GLU A 95 -7.16 16.45 -21.48
N VAL A 96 -7.51 17.70 -21.20
CA VAL A 96 -7.53 18.24 -19.84
C VAL A 96 -8.47 17.43 -18.95
N LEU A 97 -9.68 17.12 -19.43
CA LEU A 97 -10.66 16.34 -18.67
C LEU A 97 -10.15 14.92 -18.40
N LEU A 98 -9.68 14.22 -19.44
CA LEU A 98 -9.17 12.84 -19.33
C LEU A 98 -8.00 12.77 -18.35
N THR A 99 -7.02 13.68 -18.48
CA THR A 99 -5.84 13.68 -17.61
C THR A 99 -6.21 13.94 -16.15
N LYS A 100 -7.20 14.80 -15.88
CA LYS A 100 -7.70 15.04 -14.51
C LYS A 100 -8.38 13.81 -13.92
N VAL A 101 -9.16 13.09 -14.72
CA VAL A 101 -9.82 11.86 -14.28
C VAL A 101 -8.78 10.80 -13.94
N ASP A 102 -7.75 10.64 -14.79
CA ASP A 102 -6.64 9.72 -14.51
C ASP A 102 -5.89 10.11 -13.24
N GLN A 103 -5.51 11.39 -13.06
CA GLN A 103 -4.85 11.85 -11.83
C GLN A 103 -5.71 11.61 -10.58
N ALA A 104 -7.03 11.83 -10.66
CA ALA A 104 -7.93 11.60 -9.55
C ALA A 104 -8.03 10.11 -9.20
N ARG A 105 -8.07 9.24 -10.20
CA ARG A 105 -8.03 7.78 -9.98
C ARG A 105 -6.72 7.37 -9.33
N ASP A 106 -5.59 7.77 -9.90
CA ASP A 106 -4.26 7.38 -9.41
C ASP A 106 -4.04 7.91 -7.97
N ALA A 107 -4.55 9.11 -7.66
CA ALA A 107 -4.52 9.67 -6.30
C ALA A 107 -5.39 8.88 -5.31
N ALA A 108 -6.55 8.40 -5.74
CA ALA A 108 -7.40 7.54 -4.91
C ALA A 108 -6.75 6.18 -4.65
N GLU A 109 -6.19 5.54 -5.69
CA GLU A 109 -5.45 4.27 -5.54
C GLU A 109 -4.26 4.41 -4.60
N LEU A 110 -3.52 5.52 -4.69
CA LEU A 110 -2.42 5.80 -3.76
C LEU A 110 -2.91 6.00 -2.32
N ALA A 111 -4.03 6.70 -2.13
CA ALA A 111 -4.60 6.92 -0.80
C ALA A 111 -5.02 5.59 -0.15
N ASP A 112 -5.72 4.72 -0.90
CA ASP A 112 -6.13 3.40 -0.43
C ASP A 112 -4.91 2.53 -0.07
N ALA A 113 -3.86 2.55 -0.90
CA ALA A 113 -2.63 1.81 -0.63
C ALA A 113 -1.92 2.30 0.63
N LEU A 114 -1.88 3.61 0.87
CA LEU A 114 -1.28 4.19 2.08
C LEU A 114 -2.09 3.82 3.32
N GLU A 115 -3.43 3.86 3.26
CA GLU A 115 -4.29 3.46 4.37
C GLU A 115 -4.08 1.98 4.75
N SER A 116 -3.96 1.10 3.75
CA SER A 116 -3.66 -0.32 3.99
C SER A 116 -2.32 -0.51 4.70
N VAL A 117 -1.27 0.21 4.30
CA VAL A 117 0.05 0.14 4.93
C VAL A 117 0.00 0.68 6.36
N ASP A 118 -0.68 1.80 6.59
CA ASP A 118 -0.83 2.36 7.93
C ASP A 118 -1.59 1.43 8.87
N ALA A 119 -2.63 0.75 8.37
CA ALA A 119 -3.38 -0.26 9.13
C ALA A 119 -2.52 -1.47 9.49
N GLU A 120 -1.73 -2.00 8.53
CA GLU A 120 -0.80 -3.12 8.78
C GLU A 120 0.26 -2.73 9.82
N MET A 121 0.86 -1.55 9.69
CA MET A 121 1.83 -1.05 10.67
C MET A 121 1.22 -0.84 12.06
N ALA A 122 -0.02 -0.36 12.14
CA ALA A 122 -0.72 -0.22 13.42
C ALA A 122 -1.00 -1.58 14.06
N GLN A 123 -1.39 -2.58 13.26
CA GLN A 123 -1.60 -3.95 13.73
C GLN A 123 -0.29 -4.57 14.24
N GLU A 124 0.81 -4.40 13.51
CA GLU A 124 2.13 -4.90 13.92
C GLU A 124 2.58 -4.28 15.26
N ARG A 125 2.46 -2.95 15.40
CA ARG A 125 2.77 -2.26 16.66
C ARG A 125 1.92 -2.76 17.81
N ALA A 126 0.61 -2.93 17.60
CA ALA A 126 -0.28 -3.45 18.63
C ALA A 126 0.08 -4.90 19.03
N ALA A 127 0.50 -5.72 18.06
CA ALA A 127 0.98 -7.08 18.32
C ALA A 127 2.30 -7.06 19.11
N ASP A 128 3.25 -6.18 18.77
CA ASP A 128 4.50 -6.01 19.51
C ASP A 128 4.31 -5.51 20.93
N GLU A 129 3.42 -4.54 21.13
CA GLU A 129 3.05 -4.06 22.45
C GLU A 129 2.44 -5.18 23.28
N ARG A 130 1.57 -5.99 22.68
CA ARG A 130 0.97 -7.17 23.34
C ARG A 130 2.04 -8.18 23.73
N ARG A 131 2.93 -8.55 22.80
CA ARG A 131 4.06 -9.47 23.05
C ARG A 131 4.95 -8.97 24.19
N THR A 132 5.23 -7.66 24.20
CA THR A 132 6.06 -7.02 25.23
C THR A 132 5.37 -7.06 26.60
N LYS A 133 4.07 -6.76 26.67
CA LYS A 133 3.27 -6.83 27.91
C LYS A 133 3.22 -8.25 28.46
N VAL A 134 2.94 -9.25 27.61
CA VAL A 134 2.93 -10.67 27.99
C VAL A 134 4.28 -11.07 28.57
N LYS A 135 5.38 -10.75 27.87
CA LYS A 135 6.74 -11.06 28.35
C LYS A 135 7.05 -10.41 29.69
N ALA A 136 6.63 -9.17 29.90
CA ALA A 136 6.82 -8.46 31.17
C ALA A 136 6.01 -9.10 32.32
N ALA A 137 4.77 -9.50 32.07
CA ALA A 137 3.92 -10.16 33.07
C ALA A 137 4.48 -11.54 33.45
N ILE A 138 4.93 -12.34 32.48
CA ILE A 138 5.62 -13.62 32.72
C ILE A 138 6.87 -13.40 33.59
N ALA A 139 7.71 -12.43 33.26
CA ALA A 139 8.92 -12.11 34.01
C ALA A 139 8.63 -11.63 35.45
N ALA A 140 7.50 -10.95 35.66
CA ALA A 140 7.03 -10.53 36.98
C ALA A 140 6.31 -11.65 37.76
N GLY A 141 6.00 -12.78 37.12
CA GLY A 141 5.14 -13.82 37.70
C GLY A 141 3.69 -13.36 37.91
N ASP A 142 3.24 -12.34 37.18
CA ASP A 142 1.90 -11.77 37.27
C ASP A 142 0.92 -12.56 36.40
N TRP A 143 0.60 -13.78 36.85
CA TRP A 143 -0.31 -14.69 36.14
C TRP A 143 -1.73 -14.14 36.06
N ALA A 144 -2.15 -13.32 37.02
CA ALA A 144 -3.47 -12.67 37.00
C ALA A 144 -3.58 -11.65 35.86
N ALA A 145 -2.52 -10.89 35.55
CA ALA A 145 -2.49 -10.01 34.38
C ALA A 145 -2.52 -10.76 33.03
N LEU A 146 -2.20 -12.05 33.04
CA LEU A 146 -2.29 -12.95 31.87
C LEU A 146 -3.63 -13.69 31.81
N ASP A 147 -4.52 -13.51 32.80
CA ASP A 147 -5.74 -14.30 32.98
C ASP A 147 -5.48 -15.81 33.04
N LEU A 148 -4.36 -16.19 33.68
CA LEU A 148 -3.93 -17.57 33.84
C LEU A 148 -3.90 -17.97 35.33
N PRO A 149 -4.12 -19.26 35.65
CA PRO A 149 -3.88 -19.76 37.00
C PRO A 149 -2.39 -19.65 37.35
N THR A 150 -2.06 -19.48 38.63
CA THR A 150 -0.66 -19.62 39.04
C THR A 150 -0.22 -21.09 38.90
N PRO A 151 1.08 -21.38 38.70
CA PRO A 151 1.58 -22.74 38.60
C PRO A 151 1.18 -23.63 39.79
N GLU A 152 1.11 -23.05 41.00
CA GLU A 152 0.70 -23.76 42.22
C GLU A 152 -0.79 -24.11 42.21
N VAL A 153 -1.65 -23.19 41.74
CA VAL A 153 -3.10 -23.46 41.61
C VAL A 153 -3.33 -24.51 40.53
N PHE A 154 -2.65 -24.38 39.39
CA PHE A 154 -2.71 -25.34 38.29
C PHE A 154 -2.38 -26.77 38.74
N VAL A 155 -1.23 -26.96 39.40
CA VAL A 155 -0.82 -28.27 39.92
C VAL A 155 -1.80 -28.79 40.98
N LYS A 156 -2.34 -27.90 41.82
CA LYS A 156 -3.31 -28.28 42.86
C LYS A 156 -4.64 -28.78 42.29
N LEU A 157 -5.15 -28.14 41.23
CA LEU A 157 -6.36 -28.59 40.53
C LEU A 157 -6.17 -29.99 39.95
N LEU A 158 -5.08 -30.21 39.21
CA LEU A 158 -4.76 -31.52 38.64
C LEU A 158 -4.57 -32.60 39.71
N ALA A 159 -3.95 -32.25 40.84
CA ALA A 159 -3.79 -33.17 41.97
C ALA A 159 -5.11 -33.52 42.67
N ALA A 160 -6.11 -32.64 42.60
CA ALA A 160 -7.47 -32.90 43.08
C ALA A 160 -8.29 -33.76 42.09
N GLY A 161 -7.76 -34.02 40.89
CA GLY A 161 -8.50 -34.66 39.80
C GLY A 161 -9.47 -33.73 39.08
N GLU A 162 -9.27 -32.41 39.23
CA GLU A 162 -10.02 -31.38 38.51
C GLU A 162 -9.27 -30.95 37.25
N SER A 163 -10.01 -30.51 36.24
CA SER A 163 -9.46 -29.93 35.02
C SER A 163 -8.92 -28.52 35.30
N ALA A 164 -7.82 -28.15 34.64
CA ALA A 164 -7.28 -26.80 34.71
C ALA A 164 -7.38 -26.11 33.35
N GLU A 165 -8.00 -24.93 33.31
CA GLU A 165 -8.12 -24.13 32.09
C GLU A 165 -7.03 -23.05 32.01
N ALA A 166 -6.46 -22.86 30.83
CA ALA A 166 -5.46 -21.85 30.53
C ALA A 166 -5.58 -21.40 29.06
N ASP A 167 -6.07 -20.18 28.82
CA ASP A 167 -6.21 -19.58 27.49
C ASP A 167 -6.84 -20.53 26.44
N GLY A 168 -8.02 -21.08 26.77
CA GLY A 168 -8.75 -22.02 25.92
C GLY A 168 -8.16 -23.44 25.84
N HIS A 169 -7.05 -23.73 26.52
CA HIS A 169 -6.56 -25.08 26.73
C HIS A 169 -7.15 -25.66 28.02
N THR A 170 -7.54 -26.93 27.97
CA THR A 170 -8.01 -27.69 29.12
C THR A 170 -7.02 -28.81 29.43
N PHE A 171 -6.50 -28.84 30.65
CA PHE A 171 -5.56 -29.85 31.11
C PHE A 171 -6.23 -30.81 32.07
N ASP A 172 -6.08 -32.10 31.80
CA ASP A 172 -6.66 -33.19 32.58
C ASP A 172 -5.59 -34.21 32.96
N TYR A 173 -5.51 -34.54 34.26
CA TYR A 173 -4.67 -35.63 34.73
C TYR A 173 -5.52 -36.86 35.03
N ILE A 174 -5.37 -37.90 34.20
CA ILE A 174 -6.09 -39.16 34.34
C ILE A 174 -5.14 -40.20 34.94
N LYS A 175 -5.46 -40.68 36.15
CA LYS A 175 -4.62 -41.67 36.85
C LYS A 175 -4.48 -42.95 36.04
N GLY A 176 -3.26 -43.27 35.62
CA GLY A 176 -2.93 -44.47 34.83
C GLY A 176 -2.83 -44.20 33.32
N GLU A 177 -3.27 -43.03 32.85
CA GLU A 177 -3.10 -42.59 31.46
C GLU A 177 -2.09 -41.45 31.36
N GLY A 178 -2.15 -40.48 32.29
CA GLY A 178 -1.21 -39.35 32.38
C GLY A 178 -1.90 -38.00 32.22
N LEU A 179 -1.09 -36.96 31.96
CA LEU A 179 -1.52 -35.60 31.69
C LEU A 179 -1.84 -35.43 30.21
N TRP A 180 -3.04 -34.96 29.94
CA TRP A 180 -3.54 -34.61 28.62
C TRP A 180 -3.87 -33.12 28.58
N CYS A 181 -3.75 -32.52 27.40
CA CYS A 181 -4.19 -31.17 27.11
C CYS A 181 -5.11 -31.22 25.89
N THR A 182 -6.35 -30.77 26.04
CA THR A 182 -7.24 -30.47 24.93
C THR A 182 -7.04 -29.02 24.54
N ASN A 183 -6.73 -28.76 23.27
CA ASN A 183 -6.50 -27.40 22.77
C ASN A 183 -7.83 -26.67 22.44
N PRO A 184 -7.80 -25.37 22.11
CA PRO A 184 -9.01 -24.60 21.79
C PRO A 184 -9.84 -25.15 20.62
N TYR A 185 -9.26 -26.04 19.81
CA TYR A 185 -9.92 -26.73 18.68
C TYR A 185 -10.46 -28.12 19.05
N GLY A 186 -10.31 -28.54 20.31
CA GLY A 186 -10.76 -29.85 20.79
C GLY A 186 -9.81 -31.01 20.45
N VAL A 187 -8.55 -30.73 20.12
CA VAL A 187 -7.54 -31.76 19.82
C VAL A 187 -6.71 -32.06 21.07
N ASP A 188 -6.57 -33.35 21.38
CA ASP A 188 -5.84 -33.81 22.55
C ASP A 188 -4.35 -34.01 22.26
N ALA A 189 -3.52 -33.60 23.21
CA ALA A 189 -2.08 -33.79 23.22
C ALA A 189 -1.61 -34.37 24.56
N TYR A 190 -0.67 -35.32 24.49
CA TYR A 190 -0.14 -36.02 25.66
C TYR A 190 1.12 -35.37 26.22
N PHE A 191 1.21 -35.19 27.54
CA PHE A 191 2.30 -34.46 28.21
C PHE A 191 3.11 -35.27 29.23
N GLY A 192 2.71 -36.51 29.51
CA GLY A 192 3.47 -37.44 30.36
C GLY A 192 2.65 -38.16 31.42
N GLU A 193 3.25 -39.11 32.13
CA GLU A 193 2.52 -40.05 33.00
C GLU A 193 2.13 -39.50 34.38
N SER A 194 2.65 -38.32 34.76
CA SER A 194 2.57 -37.80 36.13
C SER A 194 2.07 -36.36 36.19
N ILE A 195 1.49 -35.99 37.33
CA ILE A 195 1.19 -34.58 37.66
C ILE A 195 2.48 -33.74 37.50
N PRO A 196 2.43 -32.60 36.81
CA PRO A 196 3.61 -31.79 36.53
C PRO A 196 4.18 -31.19 37.83
N SER A 197 5.50 -31.01 37.88
CA SER A 197 6.11 -30.20 38.93
C SER A 197 5.69 -28.73 38.78
N ILE A 198 5.82 -27.92 39.83
CA ILE A 198 5.52 -26.48 39.77
C ILE A 198 6.36 -25.78 38.70
N ASP A 199 7.62 -26.17 38.53
CA ASP A 199 8.50 -25.60 37.51
C ASP A 199 8.06 -25.99 36.10
N TYR A 200 7.66 -27.25 35.88
CA TYR A 200 7.14 -27.68 34.58
C TYR A 200 5.77 -27.06 34.28
N ALA A 201 4.89 -26.91 35.28
CA ALA A 201 3.64 -26.17 35.14
C ALA A 201 3.89 -24.70 34.76
N ARG A 202 4.93 -24.08 35.31
CA ARG A 202 5.35 -22.72 34.93
C ARG A 202 5.78 -22.67 33.46
N GLU A 203 6.54 -23.65 32.98
CA GLU A 203 6.95 -23.74 31.56
C GLU A 203 5.74 -23.90 30.62
N LEU A 204 4.79 -24.77 30.98
CA LEU A 204 3.55 -24.96 30.23
C LEU A 204 2.73 -23.67 30.15
N LEU A 205 2.46 -23.04 31.29
CA LEU A 205 1.69 -21.78 31.35
C LEU A 205 2.41 -20.62 30.66
N THR A 206 3.74 -20.57 30.71
CA THR A 206 4.55 -19.60 29.95
C THR A 206 4.39 -19.79 28.44
N SER A 207 4.36 -21.05 27.99
CA SER A 207 4.18 -21.40 26.59
C SER A 207 2.79 -21.01 26.11
N VAL A 208 1.76 -21.33 26.89
CA VAL A 208 0.36 -20.93 26.64
C VAL A 208 0.23 -19.41 26.60
N ALA A 209 0.75 -18.68 27.60
CA ALA A 209 0.74 -17.22 27.63
C ALA A 209 1.41 -16.57 26.41
N SER A 210 2.42 -17.25 25.84
CA SER A 210 3.13 -16.79 24.64
C SER A 210 2.38 -17.12 23.34
N GLY A 211 1.21 -17.73 23.41
CA GLY A 211 0.37 -18.11 22.28
C GLY A 211 0.63 -19.50 21.72
N THR A 212 1.30 -20.39 22.48
CA THR A 212 1.52 -21.77 22.03
C THR A 212 0.21 -22.54 22.06
N ILE A 213 -0.18 -23.11 20.92
CA ILE A 213 -1.26 -24.08 20.83
C ILE A 213 -0.66 -25.48 20.86
N PHE A 214 -1.11 -26.31 21.80
CA PHE A 214 -0.66 -27.69 21.91
C PHE A 214 -1.49 -28.62 21.01
N GLY A 215 -0.87 -29.65 20.43
CA GLY A 215 -1.53 -30.56 19.49
C GLY A 215 -1.69 -29.98 18.08
N ASP A 216 -2.46 -30.68 17.24
CA ASP A 216 -2.66 -30.27 15.85
C ASP A 216 -3.57 -29.03 15.73
N THR A 217 -3.24 -28.16 14.79
CA THR A 217 -4.05 -26.99 14.43
C THR A 217 -4.67 -27.17 13.03
N PRO A 218 -5.94 -26.72 12.82
CA PRO A 218 -6.53 -26.75 11.49
C PRO A 218 -5.76 -25.85 10.51
N PRO A 219 -5.64 -26.24 9.22
CA PRO A 219 -4.93 -25.43 8.24
C PRO A 219 -5.58 -24.04 8.09
N GLY A 220 -4.78 -22.99 8.28
CA GLY A 220 -5.21 -21.59 8.15
C GLY A 220 -5.72 -20.93 9.44
N SER A 221 -5.36 -21.47 10.62
CA SER A 221 -5.76 -20.93 11.93
C SER A 221 -4.72 -20.00 12.58
N ASP A 222 -3.63 -19.68 11.86
CA ASP A 222 -2.57 -18.75 12.29
C ASP A 222 -2.94 -17.28 12.02
#